data_AF-A0A4Q3ACW0-F1
#
_entry.id   AF-A0A4Q3ACW0-F1
#
_cell.length_a   1.000
_cell.length_b   1.000
_cell.length_c   1.000
_cell.angle_alpha   90.00
_cell.angle_beta   90.00
_cell.angle_gamma   90.00
#
_symmetry.space_group_name_H-M   'P 1'
#
loop_
_entity.id
_entity.type
_entity.pdbx_description
1 polymer ?
#
loop_
_entity_poly.entity_id
_entity_poly.type
_entity_poly.pdbx_seq_one_letter_code
_entity_poly.pdbx_strand_id
1 'polypeptide(L)'
;MFVAIGFVVLIAMVFGGFAFTGGALGPVMHALPHEMLIIGGAAVGALIIGNSGKELKALGTGFMKVVKGPKYKKQDYLDTIFLVSKLMKMLRTEGPIALEPHVEDPKSSAIFAEYPRLLADHTLINLITDTLRLVVVSSGTLDVHAVEEVMDNSIKTHHHEVQGAQGTLQSLADALPALGIVAAVLGVVKTMGSIDKPPAILGGMIGSALVGTFLGVLLAYGIVGPLATRLQQVIDADGAIYHTVKQIIIASLHGHP
;
A
#
# COMPACT_ATOMS: atom_id res chain seq x y z
N MET A 1 -6.39 13.84 -0.54
CA MET A 1 -6.81 15.03 -1.31
C MET A 1 -6.41 14.93 -2.78
N PHE A 2 -5.13 14.78 -3.13
CA PHE A 2 -4.69 14.69 -4.53
C PHE A 2 -5.23 13.48 -5.31
N VAL A 3 -5.45 12.32 -4.67
CA VAL A 3 -6.06 11.14 -5.34
C VAL A 3 -7.46 11.45 -5.87
N ALA A 4 -8.30 12.10 -5.07
CA ALA A 4 -9.66 12.48 -5.48
C ALA A 4 -9.64 13.52 -6.59
N ILE A 5 -8.77 14.52 -6.50
CA ILE A 5 -8.57 15.53 -7.55
C ILE A 5 -8.12 14.86 -8.85
N GLY A 6 -7.13 13.96 -8.78
CA GLY A 6 -6.64 13.21 -9.93
C GLY A 6 -7.73 12.38 -10.60
N PHE A 7 -8.57 11.70 -9.81
CA PHE A 7 -9.72 10.96 -10.32
C PHE A 7 -10.73 11.86 -11.04
N VAL A 8 -11.08 13.01 -10.45
CA VAL A 8 -11.99 13.98 -11.09
C VAL A 8 -11.39 14.50 -12.39
N VAL A 9 -10.11 14.88 -12.41
CA VAL A 9 -9.42 15.36 -13.61
C VAL A 9 -9.39 14.28 -14.69
N LEU A 10 -9.06 13.03 -14.34
CA LEU A 10 -9.05 11.91 -15.27
C LEU A 10 -10.41 11.74 -15.96
N ILE A 11 -11.48 11.62 -15.17
CA ILE A 11 -12.83 11.40 -15.70
C ILE A 11 -13.30 12.61 -16.51
N ALA A 12 -13.08 13.83 -16.00
CA ALA A 12 -13.47 15.05 -16.69
C ALA A 12 -12.75 15.23 -18.03
N MET A 13 -11.45 14.94 -18.10
CA MET A 13 -10.69 15.12 -19.34
C MET A 13 -10.99 14.02 -20.36
N VAL A 14 -11.15 12.76 -19.94
CA VAL A 14 -11.45 11.64 -20.84
C VAL A 14 -12.87 11.77 -21.41
N PHE A 15 -13.88 11.87 -20.54
CA PHE A 15 -15.28 11.91 -20.99
C PHE A 15 -15.70 13.31 -21.45
N GLY A 16 -15.20 14.36 -20.81
CA GLY A 16 -15.46 15.75 -21.25
C GLY A 16 -14.77 16.07 -22.57
N GLY A 17 -13.54 15.60 -22.78
CA GLY A 17 -12.84 15.72 -24.07
C GLY A 17 -13.58 14.99 -25.19
N PHE A 18 -14.06 13.76 -24.94
CA PHE A 18 -14.88 13.02 -25.89
C PHE A 18 -16.22 13.71 -26.21
N ALA A 19 -16.90 14.26 -25.20
CA ALA A 19 -18.14 15.01 -25.43
C ALA A 19 -17.88 16.31 -26.21
N PHE A 20 -16.78 17.02 -25.90
CA PHE A 20 -16.40 18.28 -26.54
C PHE A 20 -16.08 18.10 -28.03
N THR A 21 -15.50 16.98 -28.43
CA THR A 21 -15.22 16.66 -29.84
C THR A 21 -16.44 16.13 -30.60
N GLY A 22 -17.63 16.13 -29.98
CA GLY A 22 -18.89 15.69 -30.60
C GLY A 22 -19.22 14.21 -30.35
N GLY A 23 -18.52 13.53 -29.44
CA GLY A 23 -18.79 12.15 -29.06
C GLY A 23 -20.10 11.97 -28.31
N ALA A 24 -20.87 10.93 -28.67
CA ALA A 24 -22.11 10.59 -27.98
C ALA A 24 -21.83 9.74 -26.73
N LEU A 25 -22.04 10.32 -25.54
CA LEU A 25 -21.85 9.61 -24.27
C LEU A 25 -22.93 8.55 -23.97
N GLY A 26 -24.12 8.68 -24.56
CA GLY A 26 -25.25 7.78 -24.31
C GLY A 26 -24.91 6.29 -24.48
N PRO A 27 -24.33 5.88 -25.64
CA PRO A 27 -23.88 4.51 -25.85
C PRO A 27 -22.85 4.02 -24.83
N VAL A 28 -21.89 4.87 -24.45
CA VAL A 28 -20.85 4.52 -23.47
C VAL A 28 -21.45 4.30 -22.09
N MET A 29 -22.35 5.19 -21.65
CA MET A 29 -23.04 5.10 -20.37
C MET A 29 -23.97 3.88 -20.28
N HIS A 30 -24.55 3.46 -21.41
CA HIS A 30 -25.39 2.27 -21.46
C HIS A 30 -24.56 0.97 -21.39
N ALA A 31 -23.38 0.94 -22.03
CA ALA A 31 -22.48 -0.21 -22.01
C ALA A 31 -21.74 -0.36 -20.66
N LEU A 32 -21.40 0.76 -20.01
CA LEU A 32 -20.58 0.83 -18.80
C LEU A 32 -20.97 -0.19 -17.71
N PRO A 33 -22.24 -0.31 -17.29
CA PRO A 33 -22.62 -1.26 -16.23
C PRO A 33 -22.37 -2.73 -16.60
N HIS A 34 -22.60 -3.09 -17.86
CA HIS A 34 -22.41 -4.46 -18.34
C HIS A 34 -20.93 -4.80 -18.46
N GLU A 35 -20.14 -3.88 -19.02
CA GLU A 35 -18.69 -4.07 -19.16
C GLU A 35 -18.00 -4.06 -17.78
N MET A 36 -18.41 -3.18 -16.86
CA MET A 36 -17.92 -3.18 -15.47
C MET A 36 -18.24 -4.48 -14.74
N LEU A 37 -19.39 -5.09 -15.00
CA LEU A 37 -19.74 -6.38 -14.39
C LEU A 37 -18.81 -7.49 -14.87
N ILE A 38 -18.51 -7.55 -16.17
CA ILE A 38 -17.61 -8.56 -16.75
C ILE A 38 -16.18 -8.33 -16.26
N ILE A 39 -15.66 -7.12 -16.43
CA ILE A 39 -14.27 -6.79 -16.09
C ILE A 39 -14.07 -6.83 -14.57
N GLY A 40 -14.96 -6.19 -13.82
CA GLY A 40 -14.92 -6.16 -12.35
C GLY A 40 -15.17 -7.52 -11.73
N GLY A 41 -16.12 -8.29 -12.25
CA GLY A 41 -16.37 -9.66 -11.81
C GLY A 41 -15.18 -10.58 -12.06
N ALA A 42 -14.58 -10.50 -13.25
CA ALA A 42 -13.37 -11.26 -13.58
C ALA A 42 -12.17 -10.81 -12.75
N ALA A 43 -12.03 -9.50 -12.48
CA ALA A 43 -10.99 -8.96 -11.61
C ALA A 43 -11.11 -9.47 -10.17
N VAL A 44 -12.32 -9.45 -9.60
CA VAL A 44 -12.58 -10.01 -8.26
C VAL A 44 -12.31 -11.51 -8.24
N GLY A 45 -12.74 -12.24 -9.28
CA GLY A 45 -12.44 -13.66 -9.44
C GLY A 45 -10.94 -13.94 -9.48
N ALA A 46 -10.18 -13.17 -10.27
CA ALA A 46 -8.73 -13.29 -10.37
C ALA A 46 -8.04 -13.00 -9.03
N LEU A 47 -8.50 -11.98 -8.29
CA LEU A 47 -7.99 -11.69 -6.95
C LEU A 47 -8.23 -12.86 -5.98
N ILE A 48 -9.42 -13.45 -5.99
CA ILE A 48 -9.76 -14.59 -5.11
C ILE A 48 -8.93 -15.83 -5.47
N ILE A 49 -8.74 -16.11 -6.76
CA ILE A 49 -7.95 -17.27 -7.21
C ILE A 49 -6.47 -17.10 -6.87
N GLY A 50 -5.94 -15.88 -7.04
CA GLY A 50 -4.51 -15.60 -6.93
C GLY A 50 -4.00 -15.22 -5.55
N ASN A 51 -4.87 -15.05 -4.54
CA ASN A 51 -4.46 -14.52 -3.22
C ASN A 51 -5.12 -15.28 -2.06
N SER A 52 -4.40 -15.33 -0.94
CA SER A 52 -4.90 -15.80 0.35
C SER A 52 -5.85 -14.79 1.00
N GLY A 53 -6.64 -15.24 1.99
CA GLY A 53 -7.52 -14.35 2.75
C GLY A 53 -6.78 -13.23 3.50
N LYS A 54 -5.53 -13.47 3.93
CA LYS A 54 -4.68 -12.44 4.57
C LYS A 54 -4.36 -11.32 3.59
N GLU A 55 -3.98 -11.67 2.35
CA GLU A 55 -3.64 -10.73 1.29
C GLU A 55 -4.84 -9.92 0.80
N LEU A 56 -6.01 -10.56 0.64
CA LEU A 56 -7.25 -9.84 0.28
C LEU A 56 -7.64 -8.79 1.33
N LYS A 57 -7.47 -9.10 2.62
CA LYS A 57 -7.67 -8.14 3.70
C LYS A 57 -6.63 -7.02 3.66
N ALA A 58 -5.38 -7.38 3.41
CA ALA A 58 -4.29 -6.41 3.27
C ALA A 58 -4.55 -5.44 2.10
N LEU A 59 -5.03 -5.93 0.95
CA LEU A 59 -5.43 -5.12 -0.20
C LEU A 59 -6.49 -4.08 0.19
N GLY A 60 -7.54 -4.49 0.90
CA GLY A 60 -8.58 -3.60 1.41
C GLY A 60 -8.03 -2.51 2.33
N THR A 61 -7.10 -2.85 3.23
CA THR A 61 -6.42 -1.84 4.06
C THR A 61 -5.46 -0.95 3.27
N GLY A 62 -4.87 -1.48 2.18
CA GLY A 62 -4.00 -0.76 1.26
C GLY A 62 -4.73 0.39 0.58
N PHE A 63 -5.95 0.16 0.06
CA PHE A 63 -6.79 1.23 -0.50
C PHE A 63 -7.04 2.36 0.51
N MET A 64 -7.30 2.02 1.77
CA MET A 64 -7.47 3.03 2.84
C MET A 64 -6.18 3.81 3.10
N LYS A 65 -5.01 3.15 3.05
CA LYS A 65 -3.70 3.80 3.17
C LYS A 65 -3.41 4.75 2.02
N VAL A 66 -3.76 4.40 0.78
CA VAL A 66 -3.58 5.28 -0.39
C VAL A 66 -4.30 6.62 -0.21
N VAL A 67 -5.53 6.57 0.32
CA VAL A 67 -6.34 7.78 0.52
C VAL A 67 -5.88 8.58 1.74
N LYS A 68 -5.56 7.91 2.86
CA LYS A 68 -5.11 8.56 4.10
C LYS A 68 -3.70 9.12 4.01
N GLY A 69 -2.83 8.49 3.22
CA GLY A 69 -1.41 8.82 3.13
C GLY A 69 -0.57 8.18 4.23
N PRO A 70 0.70 8.62 4.36
CA PRO A 70 1.63 8.12 5.38
C PRO A 70 1.08 8.30 6.80
N LYS A 71 1.34 7.31 7.64
CA LYS A 71 0.96 7.31 9.06
C LYS A 71 1.77 8.32 9.85
N TYR A 72 3.08 8.40 9.57
CA TYR A 72 4.02 9.19 10.36
C TYR A 72 4.18 10.61 9.84
N LYS A 73 4.25 11.57 10.75
CA LYS A 73 4.52 12.98 10.50
C LYS A 73 5.92 13.32 10.98
N LYS A 74 6.42 14.50 10.57
CA LYS A 74 7.75 15.01 10.99
C LYS A 74 7.98 14.96 12.50
N GLN A 75 6.95 15.28 13.31
CA GLN A 75 7.06 15.22 14.76
C GLN A 75 7.29 13.78 15.26
N ASP A 76 6.67 12.79 14.63
CA ASP A 76 6.81 11.38 15.05
C ASP A 76 8.26 10.89 14.84
N TYR A 77 8.96 11.40 13.82
CA TYR A 77 10.40 11.14 13.63
C TYR A 77 11.24 11.77 14.74
N LEU A 78 10.96 13.03 15.11
CA LEU A 78 11.68 13.71 16.20
C LEU A 78 11.44 13.03 17.54
N ASP A 79 10.20 12.68 17.83
CA ASP A 79 9.79 11.96 19.02
C ASP A 79 10.48 10.59 19.10
N THR A 80 10.58 9.89 17.96
CA THR A 80 11.31 8.61 17.88
C THR A 80 12.79 8.81 18.15
N ILE A 81 13.40 9.88 17.60
CA ILE A 81 14.80 10.21 17.89
C ILE A 81 15.00 10.42 19.39
N PHE A 82 14.20 11.28 20.02
CA PHE A 82 14.33 11.57 21.44
C PHE A 82 14.07 10.36 22.33
N LEU A 83 13.06 9.55 22.01
CA LEU A 83 12.74 8.32 22.73
C LEU A 83 13.91 7.33 22.69
N VAL A 84 14.39 7.00 21.49
CA VAL A 84 15.48 6.03 21.31
C VAL A 84 16.78 6.57 21.93
N SER A 85 17.11 7.85 21.72
CA SER A 85 18.28 8.47 22.36
C SER A 85 18.20 8.45 23.88
N LYS A 86 17.02 8.65 24.48
CA LYS A 86 16.82 8.59 25.94
C LYS A 86 17.06 7.17 26.48
N LEU A 87 16.53 6.16 25.80
CA LEU A 87 16.76 4.74 26.14
C LEU A 87 18.24 4.37 26.00
N MET A 88 18.89 4.76 24.91
CA MET A 88 20.33 4.51 24.69
C MET A 88 21.22 5.26 25.69
N LYS A 89 20.83 6.47 26.10
CA LYS A 89 21.54 7.22 27.14
C LYS A 89 21.42 6.52 28.50
N MET A 90 20.22 6.06 28.86
CA MET A 90 19.99 5.28 30.08
C MET A 90 20.84 4.01 30.07
N LEU A 91 20.84 3.26 28.96
CA LEU A 91 21.69 2.08 28.79
C LEU A 91 23.17 2.37 29.07
N ARG A 92 23.68 3.51 28.58
CA ARG A 92 25.09 3.90 28.70
C ARG A 92 25.46 4.40 30.09
N THR A 93 24.55 5.10 30.77
CA THR A 93 24.84 5.83 32.02
C THR A 93 24.40 5.08 33.27
N GLU A 94 23.24 4.44 33.22
CA GLU A 94 22.63 3.71 34.33
C GLU A 94 22.77 2.18 34.16
N GLY A 95 23.06 1.72 32.94
CA GLY A 95 23.34 0.32 32.63
C GLY A 95 22.10 -0.47 32.18
N PRO A 96 22.30 -1.74 31.76
CA PRO A 96 21.22 -2.59 31.23
C PRO A 96 20.07 -2.86 32.21
N ILE A 97 20.39 -3.00 33.50
CA ILE A 97 19.40 -3.31 34.56
C ILE A 97 18.38 -2.17 34.71
N ALA A 98 18.81 -0.91 34.56
CA ALA A 98 17.91 0.24 34.62
C ALA A 98 16.99 0.30 33.40
N LEU A 99 17.46 -0.17 32.23
CA LEU A 99 16.69 -0.18 31.00
C LEU A 99 15.65 -1.31 30.96
N GLU A 100 15.93 -2.46 31.58
CA GLU A 100 15.12 -3.68 31.51
C GLU A 100 13.61 -3.45 31.77
N PRO A 101 13.17 -2.75 32.84
CA PRO A 101 11.74 -2.55 33.10
C PRO A 101 11.04 -1.77 31.97
N HIS A 102 11.76 -0.88 31.29
CA HIS A 102 11.20 -0.07 30.22
C HIS A 102 11.01 -0.85 28.92
N VAL A 103 11.85 -1.87 28.65
CA VAL A 103 11.78 -2.68 27.43
C VAL A 103 10.91 -3.93 27.59
N GLU A 104 10.76 -4.45 28.80
CA GLU A 104 9.86 -5.56 29.11
C GLU A 104 8.40 -5.10 29.16
N ASP A 105 8.12 -3.96 29.77
CA ASP A 105 6.77 -3.36 29.80
C ASP A 105 6.77 -1.89 29.34
N PRO A 106 6.82 -1.65 28.01
CA PRO A 106 6.78 -0.30 27.47
C PRO A 106 5.47 0.44 27.77
N LYS A 107 4.40 -0.25 28.19
CA LYS A 107 3.11 0.41 28.50
C LYS A 107 3.08 1.05 29.88
N SER A 108 3.79 0.48 30.86
CA SER A 108 3.94 1.07 32.20
C SER A 108 5.14 2.00 32.32
N SER A 109 6.03 1.99 31.33
CA SER A 109 7.21 2.85 31.29
C SER A 109 6.89 4.35 31.23
N ALA A 110 7.43 5.10 32.19
CA ALA A 110 7.37 6.56 32.19
C ALA A 110 8.01 7.20 30.94
N ILE A 111 9.04 6.57 30.37
CA ILE A 111 9.73 7.07 29.17
C ILE A 111 8.82 6.96 27.94
N PHE A 112 8.16 5.82 27.76
CA PHE A 112 7.26 5.62 26.62
C PHE A 112 5.94 6.39 26.79
N ALA A 113 5.50 6.64 28.03
CA ALA A 113 4.31 7.44 28.34
C ALA A 113 4.42 8.90 27.87
N GLU A 114 5.64 9.44 27.69
CA GLU A 114 5.89 10.76 27.09
C GLU A 114 5.48 10.81 25.60
N TYR A 115 5.41 9.65 24.93
CA TYR A 115 5.15 9.53 23.48
C TYR A 115 3.96 8.60 23.17
N PRO A 116 2.73 8.94 23.61
CA PRO A 116 1.57 8.05 23.50
C PRO A 116 1.20 7.68 22.06
N ARG A 117 1.51 8.55 21.09
CA ARG A 117 1.28 8.27 19.67
C ARG A 117 2.21 7.17 19.13
N LEU A 118 3.47 7.16 19.57
CA LEU A 118 4.42 6.10 19.21
C LEU A 118 4.10 4.80 19.96
N LEU A 119 3.69 4.91 21.23
CA LEU A 119 3.30 3.76 22.05
C LEU A 119 2.10 2.98 21.49
N ALA A 120 1.20 3.66 20.78
CA ALA A 120 0.09 3.02 20.06
C ALA A 120 0.53 2.20 18.84
N ASP A 121 1.78 2.34 18.38
CA ASP A 121 2.35 1.56 17.30
C ASP A 121 3.14 0.36 17.83
N HIS A 122 2.47 -0.78 17.92
CA HIS A 122 3.11 -2.02 18.37
C HIS A 122 4.30 -2.44 17.51
N THR A 123 4.28 -2.20 16.20
CA THR A 123 5.39 -2.60 15.32
C THR A 123 6.63 -1.76 15.61
N LEU A 124 6.48 -0.45 15.71
CA LEU A 124 7.58 0.45 16.04
C LEU A 124 8.15 0.17 17.43
N ILE A 125 7.27 0.00 18.42
CA ILE A 125 7.67 -0.29 19.79
C ILE A 125 8.38 -1.64 19.87
N ASN A 126 7.85 -2.69 19.25
CA ASN A 126 8.49 -4.01 19.23
C ASN A 126 9.88 -3.94 18.59
N LEU A 127 10.06 -3.21 17.49
CA LEU A 127 11.39 -3.03 16.89
C LEU A 127 12.38 -2.42 17.89
N ILE A 128 11.97 -1.38 18.62
CA ILE A 128 12.81 -0.73 19.64
C ILE A 128 13.07 -1.70 20.80
N THR A 129 12.03 -2.26 21.41
CA THR A 129 12.14 -3.07 22.62
C THR A 129 12.82 -4.39 22.38
N ASP A 130 12.55 -5.08 21.26
CA ASP A 130 13.14 -6.38 20.96
C ASP A 130 14.65 -6.23 20.68
N THR A 131 15.03 -5.16 19.99
CA THR A 131 16.45 -4.82 19.76
C THR A 131 17.14 -4.51 21.08
N LEU A 132 16.55 -3.67 21.93
CA LEU A 132 17.15 -3.31 23.21
C LEU A 132 17.16 -4.49 24.20
N ARG A 133 16.16 -5.38 24.14
CA ARG A 133 16.12 -6.62 24.93
C ARG A 133 17.29 -7.53 24.55
N LEU A 134 17.59 -7.67 23.26
CA LEU A 134 18.77 -8.41 22.80
C LEU A 134 20.06 -7.83 23.40
N VAL A 135 20.17 -6.50 23.47
CA VAL A 135 21.30 -5.81 24.08
C VAL A 135 21.37 -6.02 25.60
N VAL A 136 20.23 -5.98 26.30
CA VAL A 136 20.16 -6.18 27.76
C VAL A 136 20.53 -7.61 28.17
N VAL A 137 20.07 -8.61 27.41
CA VAL A 137 20.33 -10.03 27.70
C VAL A 137 21.77 -10.44 27.38
N SER A 138 22.43 -9.73 26.46
CA SER A 138 23.82 -10.02 26.08
C SER A 138 24.78 -9.75 27.25
N SER A 139 25.22 -10.82 27.92
CA SER A 139 26.08 -10.77 29.11
C SER A 139 27.58 -10.58 28.81
N GLY A 140 27.95 -10.09 27.62
CA GLY A 140 29.34 -10.02 27.14
C GLY A 140 29.60 -8.91 26.11
N THR A 141 30.69 -9.04 25.34
CA THR A 141 30.97 -8.13 24.21
C THR A 141 29.92 -8.32 23.12
N LEU A 142 28.97 -7.39 23.05
CA LEU A 142 27.95 -7.34 22.01
C LEU A 142 28.60 -7.13 20.64
N ASP A 143 28.35 -8.05 19.72
CA ASP A 143 28.66 -7.83 18.31
C ASP A 143 27.60 -6.91 17.68
N VAL A 144 27.99 -5.66 17.41
CA VAL A 144 27.09 -4.65 16.83
C VAL A 144 26.62 -5.03 15.43
N HIS A 145 27.43 -5.76 14.66
CA HIS A 145 27.03 -6.25 13.33
C HIS A 145 25.88 -7.26 13.43
N ALA A 146 25.92 -8.15 14.42
CA ALA A 146 24.84 -9.11 14.64
C ALA A 146 23.51 -8.41 14.99
N VAL A 147 23.56 -7.33 15.80
CA VAL A 147 22.37 -6.52 16.11
C VAL A 147 21.85 -5.82 14.86
N GLU A 148 22.73 -5.22 14.05
CA GLU A 148 22.32 -4.58 12.81
C GLU A 148 21.65 -5.58 11.85
N GLU A 149 22.19 -6.78 11.69
CA GLU A 149 21.62 -7.82 10.84
C GLU A 149 20.22 -8.24 11.32
N VAL A 150 20.03 -8.42 12.62
CA VAL A 150 18.72 -8.74 13.21
C VAL A 150 17.72 -7.61 12.95
N MET A 151 18.13 -6.35 13.14
CA MET A 151 17.29 -5.19 12.84
C MET A 151 16.92 -5.11 11.36
N ASP A 152 17.89 -5.29 10.46
CA ASP A 152 17.65 -5.27 9.01
C ASP A 152 16.69 -6.37 8.58
N ASN A 153 16.83 -7.58 9.13
CA ASN A 153 15.92 -8.69 8.85
C ASN A 153 14.51 -8.41 9.38
N SER A 154 14.38 -7.82 10.56
CA SER A 154 13.09 -7.40 11.12
C SER A 154 12.40 -6.34 10.24
N ILE A 155 13.15 -5.29 9.84
CA ILE A 155 12.65 -4.22 8.97
C ILE A 155 12.24 -4.78 7.60
N LYS A 156 13.08 -5.63 6.99
CA LYS A 156 12.79 -6.28 5.70
C LYS A 156 11.54 -7.14 5.78
N THR A 157 11.39 -7.94 6.83
CA THR A 157 10.23 -8.82 7.02
C THR A 157 8.95 -8.00 7.11
N HIS A 158 8.93 -6.97 7.96
CA HIS A 158 7.78 -6.07 8.07
C HIS A 158 7.48 -5.36 6.75
N HIS A 159 8.50 -4.84 6.07
CA HIS A 159 8.32 -4.16 4.78
C HIS A 159 7.74 -5.11 3.72
N HIS A 160 8.23 -6.34 3.64
CA HIS A 160 7.72 -7.38 2.74
C HIS A 160 6.25 -7.72 3.02
N GLU A 161 5.86 -7.86 4.30
CA GLU A 161 4.47 -8.11 4.66
C GLU A 161 3.51 -7.00 4.21
N VAL A 162 3.96 -5.73 4.31
CA VAL A 162 3.13 -4.59 3.92
C VAL A 162 3.15 -4.36 2.40
N GLN A 163 4.25 -4.68 1.73
CA GLN A 163 4.39 -4.56 0.27
C GLN A 163 3.48 -5.51 -0.51
N GLY A 164 3.11 -6.67 0.04
CA GLY A 164 2.25 -7.64 -0.66
C GLY A 164 0.96 -7.01 -1.22
N ALA A 165 0.33 -6.10 -0.48
CA ALA A 165 -0.87 -5.40 -0.93
C ALA A 165 -0.63 -4.50 -2.17
N GLN A 166 0.56 -3.89 -2.27
CA GLN A 166 0.95 -3.11 -3.44
C GLN A 166 1.19 -4.01 -4.65
N GLY A 167 1.90 -5.13 -4.46
CA GLY A 167 2.17 -6.10 -5.52
C GLY A 167 0.90 -6.71 -6.11
N THR A 168 -0.08 -7.05 -5.26
CA THR A 168 -1.40 -7.52 -5.70
C THR A 168 -2.15 -6.44 -6.49
N LEU A 169 -2.09 -5.18 -6.05
CA LEU A 169 -2.75 -4.07 -6.75
C LEU A 169 -2.11 -3.79 -8.11
N GLN A 170 -0.78 -3.89 -8.21
CA GLN A 170 -0.06 -3.78 -9.47
C GLN A 170 -0.43 -4.92 -10.43
N SER A 171 -0.41 -6.16 -9.96
CA SER A 171 -0.82 -7.32 -10.75
C SER A 171 -2.25 -7.19 -11.28
N LEU A 172 -3.16 -6.62 -10.46
CA LEU A 172 -4.52 -6.31 -10.90
C LEU A 172 -4.54 -5.25 -12.01
N ALA A 173 -3.75 -4.17 -11.86
CA ALA A 173 -3.63 -3.14 -12.89
C ALA A 173 -3.16 -3.74 -14.22
N ASP A 174 -2.19 -4.65 -14.18
CA ASP A 174 -1.64 -5.29 -15.38
C ASP A 174 -2.63 -6.28 -16.03
N ALA A 175 -3.53 -6.88 -15.24
CA ALA A 175 -4.55 -7.81 -15.74
C ALA A 175 -5.77 -7.11 -16.35
N LEU A 176 -6.15 -5.93 -15.86
CA LEU A 176 -7.38 -5.22 -16.28
C LEU A 176 -7.52 -4.98 -17.80
N PRO A 177 -6.47 -4.64 -18.57
CA PRO A 177 -6.57 -4.49 -20.02
C PRO A 177 -6.90 -5.81 -20.70
N ALA A 178 -6.28 -6.92 -20.25
CA ALA A 178 -6.58 -8.25 -20.78
C ALA A 178 -8.01 -8.69 -20.46
N LEU A 179 -8.51 -8.38 -19.26
CA LEU A 179 -9.92 -8.60 -18.91
C LEU A 179 -10.87 -7.75 -19.76
N GLY A 180 -10.48 -6.53 -20.13
CA GLY A 180 -11.21 -5.69 -21.10
C GLY A 180 -11.27 -6.32 -22.50
N ILE A 181 -10.20 -6.98 -22.94
CA ILE A 181 -10.20 -7.74 -24.21
C ILE A 181 -11.20 -8.91 -24.12
N VAL A 182 -11.22 -9.65 -23.01
CA VAL A 182 -12.20 -10.73 -22.79
C VAL A 182 -13.63 -10.20 -22.90
N ALA A 183 -13.91 -9.05 -22.29
CA ALA A 183 -15.23 -8.42 -22.37
C ALA A 183 -15.61 -8.03 -23.81
N ALA A 184 -14.70 -7.41 -24.56
CA ALA A 184 -14.92 -7.09 -25.96
C ALA A 184 -15.14 -8.32 -26.84
N VAL A 185 -14.39 -9.41 -26.61
CA VAL A 185 -14.58 -10.68 -27.34
C VAL A 185 -15.98 -11.23 -27.09
N LEU A 186 -16.46 -11.23 -25.84
CA LEU A 186 -17.83 -11.66 -25.53
C LEU A 186 -18.88 -10.75 -26.19
N GLY A 187 -18.64 -9.45 -26.26
CA GLY A 187 -19.49 -8.50 -26.99
C GLY A 187 -19.54 -8.77 -28.49
N VAL A 188 -18.40 -9.12 -29.12
CA VAL A 188 -18.34 -9.53 -30.52
C VAL A 188 -19.09 -10.84 -30.74
N VAL A 189 -18.92 -11.84 -29.88
CA VAL A 189 -19.67 -13.11 -29.96
C VAL A 189 -21.18 -12.86 -29.90
N LYS A 190 -21.62 -12.00 -28.97
CA LYS A 190 -23.04 -11.59 -28.86
C LYS A 190 -23.54 -10.91 -30.14
N THR A 191 -22.71 -10.05 -30.74
CA THR A 191 -23.03 -9.36 -32.00
C THR A 191 -23.17 -10.36 -33.15
N MET A 192 -22.24 -11.31 -33.28
CA MET A 192 -22.28 -12.33 -34.33
C MET A 192 -23.50 -13.26 -34.20
N GLY A 193 -23.97 -13.51 -32.98
CA GLY A 193 -25.24 -14.22 -32.75
C GLY A 193 -26.50 -13.46 -33.18
N SER A 194 -26.38 -12.18 -33.55
CA SER A 194 -27.47 -11.31 -34.01
C SER A 194 -27.18 -10.72 -35.40
N ILE A 195 -26.40 -11.43 -36.22
CA ILE A 195 -25.93 -10.95 -37.53
C ILE A 195 -27.05 -10.64 -38.53
N ASP A 196 -28.24 -11.20 -38.32
CA ASP A 196 -29.46 -10.97 -39.10
C ASP A 196 -30.12 -9.62 -38.81
N LYS A 197 -29.69 -8.90 -37.75
CA LYS A 197 -30.30 -7.63 -37.35
C LYS A 197 -29.91 -6.47 -38.28
N PRO A 198 -30.75 -5.41 -38.33
CA PRO A 198 -30.41 -4.21 -39.09
C PRO A 198 -29.08 -3.59 -38.67
N PRO A 199 -28.34 -2.93 -39.60
CA PRO A 199 -27.03 -2.35 -39.33
C PRO A 199 -26.97 -1.39 -38.13
N ALA A 200 -28.05 -0.64 -37.87
CA ALA A 200 -28.11 0.28 -36.74
C ALA A 200 -28.03 -0.46 -35.37
N ILE A 201 -28.64 -1.64 -35.27
CA ILE A 201 -28.60 -2.45 -34.05
C ILE A 201 -27.22 -3.10 -33.90
N LEU A 202 -26.69 -3.67 -34.98
CA LEU A 202 -25.33 -4.24 -35.01
C LEU A 202 -24.27 -3.21 -34.62
N GLY A 203 -24.37 -1.99 -35.15
CA GLY A 203 -23.46 -0.89 -34.82
C GLY A 203 -23.47 -0.55 -33.32
N GLY A 204 -24.65 -0.55 -32.69
CA GLY A 204 -24.77 -0.36 -31.25
C GLY A 204 -24.14 -1.48 -30.42
N MET A 205 -24.31 -2.74 -30.85
CA MET A 205 -23.72 -3.90 -30.19
C MET A 205 -22.18 -3.91 -30.29
N ILE A 206 -21.64 -3.59 -31.48
CA ILE A 206 -20.19 -3.44 -31.70
C ILE A 206 -19.65 -2.28 -30.86
N GLY A 207 -20.35 -1.14 -30.87
CA GLY A 207 -19.99 0.02 -30.06
C GLY A 207 -19.90 -0.31 -28.57
N SER A 208 -20.89 -1.05 -28.03
CA SER A 208 -20.86 -1.54 -26.65
C SER A 208 -19.64 -2.42 -26.38
N ALA A 209 -19.32 -3.36 -27.28
CA ALA A 209 -18.18 -4.26 -27.11
C ALA A 209 -16.84 -3.51 -27.05
N LEU A 210 -16.69 -2.43 -27.82
CA LEU A 210 -15.47 -1.59 -27.80
C LEU A 210 -15.31 -0.78 -26.51
N VAL A 211 -16.40 -0.54 -25.76
CA VAL A 211 -16.32 0.11 -24.45
C VAL A 211 -15.59 -0.79 -23.45
N GLY A 212 -15.69 -2.12 -23.58
CA GLY A 212 -15.02 -3.07 -22.69
C GLY A 212 -13.49 -2.94 -22.72
N THR A 213 -12.88 -2.91 -23.90
CA THR A 213 -11.41 -2.72 -24.04
C THR A 213 -10.97 -1.35 -23.57
N PHE A 214 -11.69 -0.30 -23.95
CA PHE A 214 -11.44 1.06 -23.47
C PHE A 214 -11.45 1.13 -21.93
N LEU A 215 -12.48 0.55 -21.31
CA LEU A 215 -12.67 0.57 -19.86
C LEU A 215 -11.58 -0.23 -19.14
N GLY A 216 -11.18 -1.38 -19.67
CA GLY A 216 -10.05 -2.16 -19.12
C GLY A 216 -8.77 -1.35 -19.07
N VAL A 217 -8.42 -0.66 -20.15
CA VAL A 217 -7.22 0.21 -20.23
C VAL A 217 -7.35 1.43 -19.31
N LEU A 218 -8.52 2.08 -19.27
CA LEU A 218 -8.77 3.24 -18.41
C LEU A 218 -8.68 2.88 -16.92
N LEU A 219 -9.27 1.76 -16.51
CA LEU A 219 -9.20 1.29 -15.13
C LEU A 219 -7.76 0.91 -14.75
N ALA A 220 -7.05 0.20 -15.63
CA ALA A 220 -5.68 -0.22 -15.42
C ALA A 220 -4.74 0.97 -15.19
N TYR A 221 -4.59 1.82 -16.21
CA TYR A 221 -3.56 2.84 -16.23
C TYR A 221 -4.02 4.18 -15.67
N GLY A 222 -5.32 4.46 -15.71
CA GLY A 222 -5.88 5.69 -15.17
C GLY A 222 -6.13 5.63 -13.66
N ILE A 223 -6.44 4.44 -13.12
CA ILE A 223 -6.91 4.30 -11.73
C ILE A 223 -6.04 3.33 -10.94
N VAL A 224 -6.05 2.04 -11.25
CA VAL A 224 -5.49 1.00 -10.38
C VAL A 224 -3.96 1.08 -10.32
N GLY A 225 -3.28 1.26 -11.46
CA GLY A 225 -1.83 1.43 -11.52
C GLY A 225 -1.32 2.63 -10.72
N PRO A 226 -1.84 3.86 -10.93
CA PRO A 226 -1.49 5.02 -10.12
C PRO A 226 -1.76 4.84 -8.62
N LEU A 227 -2.83 4.13 -8.24
CA LEU A 227 -3.10 3.79 -6.84
C LEU A 227 -2.05 2.82 -6.28
N ALA A 228 -1.58 1.84 -7.06
CA ALA A 228 -0.49 0.94 -6.68
C ALA A 228 0.82 1.71 -6.46
N THR A 229 1.18 2.61 -7.39
CA THR A 229 2.36 3.49 -7.22
C THR A 229 2.23 4.36 -5.98
N ARG A 230 1.04 4.93 -5.74
CA ARG A 230 0.81 5.75 -4.56
C ARG A 230 0.90 4.94 -3.27
N LEU A 231 0.41 3.70 -3.26
CA LEU A 231 0.54 2.80 -2.12
C LEU A 231 2.01 2.53 -1.81
N GLN A 232 2.83 2.26 -2.83
CA GLN A 232 4.28 2.07 -2.66
C GLN A 232 4.92 3.27 -1.95
N GLN A 233 4.66 4.49 -2.43
CA GLN A 233 5.20 5.71 -1.81
C GLN A 233 4.80 5.87 -0.34
N VAL A 234 3.57 5.46 0.01
CA VAL A 234 3.09 5.50 1.40
C VAL A 234 3.81 4.46 2.25
N ILE A 235 3.98 3.25 1.74
CA ILE A 235 4.68 2.15 2.43
C ILE A 235 6.15 2.52 2.65
N ASP A 236 6.82 3.08 1.66
CA ASP A 236 8.22 3.51 1.75
C ASP A 236 8.39 4.65 2.76
N ALA A 237 7.49 5.64 2.71
CA ALA A 237 7.48 6.73 3.66
C ALA A 237 7.21 6.25 5.10
N ASP A 238 6.37 5.24 5.29
CA ASP A 238 6.13 4.63 6.60
C ASP A 238 7.31 3.74 7.04
N GLY A 239 8.06 3.17 6.10
CA GLY A 239 9.24 2.37 6.37
C GLY A 239 10.44 3.16 6.91
N ALA A 240 10.55 4.43 6.51
CA ALA A 240 11.70 5.28 6.85
C ALA A 240 11.88 5.51 8.37
N ILE A 241 10.80 5.47 9.16
CA ILE A 241 10.91 5.63 10.62
C ILE A 241 11.68 4.46 11.27
N TYR A 242 11.54 3.25 10.74
CA TYR A 242 12.25 2.07 11.28
C TYR A 242 13.75 2.15 11.00
N HIS A 243 14.13 2.67 9.83
CA HIS A 243 15.53 2.98 9.53
C HIS A 243 16.09 4.06 10.45
N THR A 244 15.26 5.03 10.87
CA THR A 244 15.67 6.05 11.85
C THR A 244 15.98 5.41 13.21
N VAL A 245 15.12 4.49 13.68
CA VAL A 245 15.38 3.71 14.90
C VAL A 245 16.70 2.93 14.77
N LYS A 246 16.88 2.18 13.67
CA LYS A 246 18.11 1.43 13.41
C LYS A 246 19.33 2.32 13.50
N GLN A 247 19.33 3.44 12.78
CA GLN A 247 20.48 4.32 12.70
C GLN A 247 20.90 4.84 14.08
N ILE A 248 19.96 5.19 14.94
CA ILE A 248 20.25 5.74 16.27
C ILE A 248 20.79 4.65 17.21
N ILE A 249 20.17 3.47 17.22
CA ILE A 249 20.63 2.36 18.07
C ILE A 249 22.05 1.96 17.65
N ILE A 250 22.28 1.69 16.36
CA ILE A 250 23.57 1.23 15.86
C ILE A 250 24.66 2.30 16.04
N ALA A 251 24.37 3.57 15.73
CA ALA A 251 25.31 4.67 15.98
C ALA A 251 25.68 4.77 17.46
N SER A 252 24.70 4.66 18.36
CA SER A 252 24.97 4.71 19.80
C SER A 252 25.75 3.48 20.29
N LEU A 253 25.54 2.29 19.72
CA LEU A 253 26.33 1.09 20.05
C LEU A 253 27.79 1.21 19.59
N HIS A 254 28.06 1.90 18.48
CA HIS A 254 29.41 2.26 18.05
C HIS A 254 30.03 3.42 18.85
N GLY A 255 29.31 4.00 19.81
CA GLY A 255 29.80 5.10 20.64
C GLY A 255 29.80 6.46 19.93
N HIS A 256 29.12 6.58 18.79
CA HIS A 256 28.91 7.88 18.15
C HIS A 256 27.99 8.79 19.00
N PRO A 257 28.16 10.11 18.89
CA PRO A 257 27.36 11.10 19.62
C PRO A 257 25.88 11.09 19.25
#